data_AF-A0A2E1Q0G7-F1
#
_entry.id   AF-A0A2E1Q0G7-F1
#
_cell.length_a   1.000
_cell.length_b   1.000
_cell.length_c   1.000
_cell.angle_alpha   90.00
_cell.angle_beta   90.00
_cell.angle_gamma   90.00
#
_symmetry.space_group_name_H-M   'P 1'
#
loop_
_entity.id
_entity.type
_entity.pdbx_description
1 polymer ?
#
loop_
_entity_poly.entity_id
_entity_poly.type
_entity_poly.pdbx_seq_one_letter_code
_entity_poly.pdbx_strand_id
1 'polypeptide(L)'
;MTLAGFSKMAKFSWGGIQYVSVDGWRSPSAIHGLRDFSSLRGSSLSEAAEDYFVSQSDLIKTPDGVEVQLNQFVITDEDGQRNFVCRVEGRAGVYDRVELKLKGLGISEAGRQPSITVETDCLSEENPKEIGKIVVKIPMSEIFSWNPKDQYVRFFDAKNSRVRVSDMVSQWPMDWRLEEVQYKSSIDKISPLSFKASQKKGSRLRALNFELKPSGQVQ
;
A
#
# COMPACT_ATOMS: atom_id res chain seq x y z
N MET A 1 -6.94 -28.28 53.30
CA MET A 1 -5.74 -28.61 52.53
C MET A 1 -6.03 -28.35 51.06
N THR A 2 -5.42 -27.29 50.55
CA THR A 2 -5.47 -26.79 49.18
C THR A 2 -4.65 -27.71 48.27
N LEU A 3 -5.07 -27.91 47.02
CA LEU A 3 -4.15 -28.05 45.87
C LEU A 3 -4.93 -27.75 44.58
N ALA A 4 -4.82 -26.49 44.15
CA ALA A 4 -5.25 -26.02 42.86
C ALA A 4 -4.32 -26.61 41.78
N GLY A 5 -4.90 -27.33 40.81
CA GLY A 5 -4.20 -27.78 39.62
C GLY A 5 -3.91 -26.61 38.70
N PHE A 6 -2.67 -26.12 38.72
CA PHE A 6 -2.16 -25.20 37.71
C PHE A 6 -2.10 -25.91 36.35
N SER A 7 -3.05 -25.58 35.48
CA SER A 7 -2.96 -25.92 34.06
C SER A 7 -1.87 -25.05 33.44
N LYS A 8 -0.70 -25.65 33.17
CA LYS A 8 0.39 -25.00 32.44
C LYS A 8 -0.06 -24.79 31.00
N MET A 9 -0.42 -23.55 30.65
CA MET A 9 -0.53 -23.14 29.25
C MET A 9 0.87 -23.19 28.61
N ALA A 10 1.04 -24.08 27.64
CA ALA A 10 2.19 -24.08 26.76
C ALA A 10 2.07 -22.89 25.79
N LYS A 11 2.84 -21.83 26.04
CA LYS A 11 3.10 -20.77 25.06
C LYS A 11 4.01 -21.33 23.96
N PHE A 12 3.41 -21.82 22.87
CA PHE A 12 4.11 -21.89 21.59
C PHE A 12 3.84 -20.60 20.83
N SER A 13 4.72 -19.63 21.04
CA SER A 13 4.84 -18.41 20.24
C SER A 13 5.69 -18.73 19.02
N TRP A 14 5.07 -18.80 17.84
CA TRP A 14 5.76 -18.62 16.57
C TRP A 14 5.07 -17.46 15.84
N GLY A 15 5.60 -16.24 16.01
CA GLY A 15 5.36 -15.11 15.10
C GLY A 15 4.39 -14.00 15.54
N GLY A 16 3.62 -14.14 16.63
CA GLY A 16 2.79 -13.05 17.15
C GLY A 16 1.69 -12.51 16.21
N ILE A 17 1.38 -13.23 15.12
CA ILE A 17 0.35 -12.84 14.14
C ILE A 17 -1.01 -13.26 14.68
N GLN A 18 -1.91 -12.29 14.88
CA GLN A 18 -3.32 -12.56 15.18
C GLN A 18 -4.18 -12.11 13.99
N TYR A 19 -5.19 -12.91 13.67
CA TYR A 19 -6.19 -12.56 12.66
C TYR A 19 -7.42 -12.00 13.36
N VAL A 20 -7.86 -10.82 12.93
CA VAL A 20 -9.07 -10.19 13.49
C VAL A 20 -10.25 -10.51 12.58
N SER A 21 -11.28 -11.13 13.16
CA SER A 21 -12.61 -11.21 12.55
C SER A 21 -13.36 -9.93 12.90
N VAL A 22 -13.89 -9.24 11.89
CA VAL A 22 -14.77 -8.08 12.12
C VAL A 22 -16.16 -8.64 12.41
N ASP A 23 -16.62 -8.52 13.66
CA ASP A 23 -17.94 -9.01 14.08
C ASP A 23 -19.06 -8.40 13.23
N GLY A 24 -19.91 -9.26 12.66
CA GLY A 24 -21.10 -8.88 11.86
C GLY A 24 -21.27 -9.65 10.54
N TRP A 25 -20.22 -10.31 10.03
CA TRP A 25 -20.24 -10.89 8.67
C TRP A 25 -20.21 -12.43 8.70
N ARG A 26 -21.38 -13.06 8.61
CA ARG A 26 -21.50 -14.52 8.37
C ARG A 26 -21.36 -14.81 6.88
N SER A 27 -20.13 -14.98 6.39
CA SER A 27 -19.84 -15.62 5.10
C SER A 27 -18.45 -16.28 5.17
N PRO A 28 -18.35 -17.62 5.26
CA PRO A 28 -17.12 -18.30 5.70
C PRO A 28 -16.03 -18.48 4.63
N SER A 29 -16.17 -17.96 3.41
CA SER A 29 -15.39 -18.48 2.27
C SER A 29 -14.36 -17.53 1.66
N ALA A 30 -14.19 -16.30 2.15
CA ALA A 30 -13.17 -15.37 1.63
C ALA A 30 -12.69 -14.35 2.67
N ILE A 31 -12.62 -14.73 3.94
CA ILE A 31 -12.01 -13.86 4.96
C ILE A 31 -10.49 -13.94 4.77
N HIS A 32 -9.92 -13.03 3.97
CA HIS A 32 -8.51 -12.68 4.13
C HIS A 32 -8.39 -12.04 5.52
N GLY A 33 -7.97 -12.82 6.51
CA GLY A 33 -7.90 -12.35 7.88
C GLY A 33 -7.02 -11.10 7.96
N LEU A 34 -7.60 -10.00 8.45
CA LEU A 34 -6.88 -8.76 8.68
C LEU A 34 -5.71 -9.02 9.62
N ARG A 35 -4.52 -8.58 9.21
CA ARG A 35 -3.32 -8.75 10.03
C ARG A 35 -3.31 -7.73 11.16
N ASP A 36 -3.07 -8.22 12.36
CA ASP A 36 -2.97 -7.39 13.56
C ASP A 36 -1.51 -7.14 13.93
N PHE A 37 -1.10 -5.88 13.88
CA PHE A 37 0.21 -5.41 14.33
C PHE A 37 0.10 -4.52 15.58
N SER A 38 -1.04 -4.52 16.27
CA SER A 38 -1.23 -3.71 17.47
C SER A 38 -0.21 -3.99 18.59
N SER A 39 0.39 -5.18 18.62
CA SER A 39 1.46 -5.51 19.56
C SER A 39 2.84 -4.94 19.17
N LEU A 40 2.99 -4.43 17.94
CA LEU A 40 4.25 -3.95 17.40
C LEU A 40 4.34 -2.41 17.46
N ARG A 41 5.56 -1.90 17.60
CA ARG A 41 5.88 -0.47 17.63
C ARG A 41 7.20 -0.19 16.93
N GLY A 42 7.40 1.07 16.53
CA GLY A 42 8.67 1.56 15.98
C GLY A 42 9.16 0.71 14.82
N SER A 43 10.45 0.35 14.84
CA SER A 43 11.08 -0.44 13.77
C SER A 43 10.45 -1.81 13.55
N SER A 44 10.01 -2.50 14.62
CA SER A 44 9.37 -3.81 14.48
C SER A 44 8.02 -3.75 13.76
N LEU A 45 7.26 -2.65 13.94
CA LEU A 45 6.04 -2.42 13.18
C LEU A 45 6.38 -2.18 11.70
N SER A 46 7.37 -1.32 11.43
CA SER A 46 7.79 -1.01 10.06
C SER A 46 8.27 -2.27 9.32
N GLU A 47 9.11 -3.09 9.94
CA GLU A 47 9.60 -4.36 9.37
C GLU A 47 8.44 -5.34 9.10
N ALA A 48 7.58 -5.58 10.09
CA ALA A 48 6.47 -6.53 9.92
C ALA A 48 5.46 -6.07 8.86
N ALA A 49 5.19 -4.77 8.78
CA ALA A 49 4.30 -4.21 7.79
C ALA A 49 4.97 -4.16 6.39
N GLU A 50 6.29 -3.99 6.29
CA GLU A 50 7.03 -4.14 5.03
C GLU A 50 6.97 -5.59 4.50
N ASP A 51 7.19 -6.57 5.38
CA ASP A 51 7.06 -8.00 5.06
C ASP A 51 5.67 -8.34 4.56
N TYR A 52 4.65 -7.79 5.22
CA TYR A 52 3.26 -7.98 4.83
C TYR A 52 2.95 -7.31 3.50
N PHE A 53 3.44 -6.09 3.29
CA PHE A 53 3.29 -5.35 2.05
C PHE A 53 3.88 -6.13 0.86
N VAL A 54 5.14 -6.54 0.95
CA VAL A 54 5.81 -7.28 -0.15
C VAL A 54 5.14 -8.63 -0.41
N SER A 55 4.54 -9.23 0.61
CA SER A 55 3.91 -10.55 0.47
C SER A 55 2.47 -10.51 -0.05
N GLN A 56 1.77 -9.38 0.05
CA GLN A 56 0.33 -9.31 -0.24
C GLN A 56 -0.08 -8.08 -1.06
N SER A 57 0.86 -7.29 -1.60
CA SER A 57 0.52 -6.25 -2.56
C SER A 57 0.36 -6.85 -3.95
N ASP A 58 -0.76 -6.54 -4.58
CA ASP A 58 -1.06 -6.95 -5.95
C ASP A 58 -1.07 -5.74 -6.86
N LEU A 59 -0.56 -5.91 -8.07
CA LEU A 59 -0.56 -4.88 -9.11
C LEU A 59 -1.38 -5.40 -10.29
N ILE A 60 -2.46 -4.70 -10.59
CA ILE A 60 -3.43 -5.07 -11.61
C ILE A 60 -3.36 -4.04 -12.72
N LYS A 61 -3.10 -4.49 -13.95
CA LYS A 61 -3.18 -3.63 -15.13
C LYS A 61 -4.63 -3.49 -15.57
N THR A 62 -5.08 -2.26 -15.75
CA THR A 62 -6.42 -1.94 -16.29
C THR A 62 -6.26 -1.19 -17.62
N PRO A 63 -7.33 -1.07 -18.43
CA PRO A 63 -7.26 -0.27 -19.67
C PRO A 63 -6.83 1.19 -19.43
N ASP A 64 -7.22 1.76 -18.29
CA ASP A 64 -6.96 3.16 -17.94
C ASP A 64 -5.62 3.35 -17.18
N GLY A 65 -4.95 2.26 -16.81
CA GLY A 65 -3.64 2.33 -16.17
C GLY A 65 -3.35 1.15 -15.25
N VAL A 66 -3.04 1.46 -13.99
CA VAL A 66 -2.62 0.46 -12.99
C VAL A 66 -3.37 0.67 -11.69
N GLU A 67 -3.85 -0.42 -11.11
CA GLU A 67 -4.38 -0.46 -9.76
C GLU A 67 -3.39 -1.19 -8.85
N VAL A 68 -3.02 -0.54 -7.76
CA VAL A 68 -2.21 -1.13 -6.69
C VAL A 68 -3.17 -1.50 -5.56
N GLN A 69 -3.32 -2.80 -5.31
CA GLN A 69 -4.11 -3.32 -4.21
C GLN A 69 -3.21 -3.60 -3.01
N LEU A 70 -3.46 -2.88 -1.93
CA LEU A 70 -2.79 -3.04 -0.64
C LEU A 70 -3.76 -3.70 0.33
N ASN A 71 -3.22 -4.48 1.27
CA ASN A 71 -4.06 -5.05 2.32
C ASN A 71 -4.14 -4.10 3.51
N GLN A 72 -5.34 -4.00 4.05
CA GLN A 72 -5.63 -3.36 5.31
C GLN A 72 -5.02 -4.18 6.46
N PHE A 73 -4.64 -3.49 7.52
CA PHE A 73 -4.16 -4.09 8.76
C PHE A 73 -4.53 -3.19 9.94
N VAL A 74 -4.42 -3.76 11.13
CA VAL A 74 -4.69 -3.07 12.40
C VAL A 74 -3.38 -2.71 13.06
N ILE A 75 -3.26 -1.48 13.51
CA ILE A 75 -2.15 -1.01 14.35
C ILE A 75 -2.72 -0.42 15.62
N THR A 76 -1.84 -0.06 16.56
CA THR A 76 -2.25 0.80 17.64
C THR A 76 -1.77 2.21 17.36
N ASP A 77 -2.62 3.18 17.66
CA ASP A 77 -2.26 4.58 17.66
C ASP A 77 -1.45 4.98 18.91
N GLU A 78 -1.22 6.29 19.04
CA GLU A 78 -0.53 6.88 20.18
C GLU A 78 -1.32 6.77 21.49
N ASP A 79 -2.65 6.70 21.41
CA ASP A 79 -3.57 6.59 22.55
C ASP A 79 -3.71 5.14 23.06
N GLY A 80 -2.99 4.18 22.45
CA GLY A 80 -3.07 2.78 22.81
C GLY A 80 -4.30 2.07 22.26
N GLN A 81 -5.06 2.71 21.37
CA GLN A 81 -6.27 2.16 20.76
C GLN A 81 -5.97 1.43 19.46
N ARG A 82 -6.63 0.29 19.27
CA ARG A 82 -6.49 -0.53 18.06
C ARG A 82 -7.33 0.06 16.94
N ASN A 83 -6.66 0.53 15.91
CA ASN A 83 -7.27 1.21 14.78
C ASN A 83 -6.80 0.64 13.44
N PHE A 84 -7.64 0.76 12.43
CA PHE A 84 -7.29 0.39 11.06
C PHE A 84 -6.24 1.36 10.50
N VAL A 85 -5.37 0.89 9.61
CA VAL A 85 -4.39 1.76 8.95
C VAL A 85 -5.10 2.84 8.10
N CYS A 86 -6.05 2.46 7.24
CA CYS A 86 -6.92 3.38 6.49
C CYS A 86 -8.36 3.41 7.05
N ARG A 87 -9.14 4.43 6.68
CA ARG A 87 -10.57 4.52 7.02
C ARG A 87 -11.38 3.34 6.44
N VAL A 88 -12.33 2.81 7.22
CA VAL A 88 -13.25 1.74 6.82
C VAL A 88 -14.66 2.11 7.27
N GLU A 89 -15.64 2.19 6.35
CA GLU A 89 -17.08 2.27 6.65
C GLU A 89 -17.45 3.12 7.90
N GLY A 90 -17.03 4.39 7.91
CA GLY A 90 -17.34 5.32 9.00
C GLY A 90 -16.46 5.21 10.26
N ARG A 91 -15.53 4.25 10.33
CA ARG A 91 -14.48 4.17 11.35
C ARG A 91 -13.24 4.92 10.89
N ALA A 92 -12.72 5.78 11.77
CA ALA A 92 -11.47 6.49 11.52
C ALA A 92 -10.30 5.49 11.35
N GLY A 93 -9.46 5.74 10.36
CA GLY A 93 -8.15 5.11 10.24
C GLY A 93 -7.08 5.97 10.90
N VAL A 94 -5.92 5.39 11.18
CA VAL A 94 -4.76 6.12 11.72
C VAL A 94 -4.17 7.08 10.67
N TYR A 95 -4.19 6.67 9.41
CA TYR A 95 -3.68 7.44 8.28
C TYR A 95 -4.82 7.93 7.38
N ASP A 96 -4.63 9.11 6.79
CA ASP A 96 -5.60 9.75 5.91
C ASP A 96 -5.17 9.75 4.44
N ARG A 97 -3.90 9.51 4.17
CA ARG A 97 -3.33 9.51 2.82
C ARG A 97 -2.40 8.34 2.58
N VAL A 98 -2.38 7.88 1.33
CA VAL A 98 -1.40 6.92 0.82
C VAL A 98 -0.65 7.59 -0.32
N GLU A 99 0.68 7.52 -0.27
CA GLU A 99 1.57 7.95 -1.33
C GLU A 99 2.30 6.74 -1.91
N LEU A 100 2.22 6.57 -3.23
CA LEU A 100 2.96 5.59 -3.99
C LEU A 100 4.06 6.29 -4.79
N LYS A 101 5.26 5.73 -4.78
CA LYS A 101 6.35 6.18 -5.62
C LYS A 101 6.74 5.10 -6.61
N LEU A 102 6.60 5.41 -7.89
CA LEU A 102 6.99 4.61 -9.03
C LEU A 102 8.30 5.15 -9.58
N LYS A 103 9.17 4.24 -10.03
CA LYS A 103 10.45 4.58 -10.66
C LYS A 103 10.51 3.99 -12.06
N GLY A 104 10.86 4.83 -13.02
CA GLY A 104 11.13 4.44 -14.40
C GLY A 104 12.41 3.61 -14.48
N LEU A 105 12.37 2.54 -15.25
CA LEU A 105 13.51 1.67 -15.52
C LEU A 105 14.02 1.87 -16.95
N GLY A 106 15.26 1.46 -17.20
CA GLY A 106 15.86 1.48 -18.54
C GLY A 106 16.29 2.86 -19.07
N ILE A 107 15.89 3.96 -18.43
CA ILE A 107 16.32 5.31 -18.80
C ILE A 107 16.75 6.12 -17.56
N SER A 108 17.78 6.96 -17.74
CA SER A 108 18.28 7.87 -16.71
C SER A 108 18.98 9.06 -17.35
N GLU A 109 18.85 10.24 -16.74
CA GLU A 109 19.55 11.46 -17.15
C GLU A 109 20.32 12.03 -15.95
N ALA A 110 21.60 12.35 -16.14
CA ALA A 110 22.50 12.78 -15.07
C ALA A 110 22.49 11.84 -13.83
N GLY A 111 22.30 10.53 -14.04
CA GLY A 111 22.24 9.53 -12.97
C GLY A 111 20.93 9.48 -12.19
N ARG A 112 19.92 10.28 -12.56
CA ARG A 112 18.57 10.25 -11.97
C ARG A 112 17.61 9.51 -12.88
N GLN A 113 16.74 8.71 -12.28
CA GLN A 113 15.71 7.97 -13.00
C GLN A 113 14.37 8.71 -12.86
N PRO A 114 13.55 8.76 -13.92
CA PRO A 114 12.22 9.33 -13.83
C PRO A 114 11.41 8.69 -12.71
N SER A 115 10.58 9.49 -12.05
CA SER A 115 9.69 9.03 -10.99
C SER A 115 8.30 9.61 -11.11
N ILE A 116 7.31 8.81 -10.72
CA ILE A 116 5.92 9.23 -10.58
C ILE A 116 5.54 9.02 -9.12
N THR A 117 5.13 10.08 -8.45
CA THR A 117 4.55 10.02 -7.11
C THR A 117 3.05 10.25 -7.20
N VAL A 118 2.26 9.33 -6.65
CA VAL A 118 0.80 9.37 -6.62
C VAL A 118 0.36 9.46 -5.16
N GLU A 119 -0.27 10.54 -4.75
CA GLU A 119 -0.87 10.71 -3.42
C GLU A 119 -2.40 10.63 -3.54
N THR A 120 -3.06 9.82 -2.73
CA THR A 120 -4.53 9.67 -2.69
C THR A 120 -5.02 9.51 -1.26
N ASP A 121 -6.34 9.56 -1.07
CA ASP A 121 -6.98 9.35 0.23
C ASP A 121 -6.83 7.87 0.67
N CYS A 122 -6.53 7.65 1.96
CA CYS A 122 -6.37 6.33 2.57
C CYS A 122 -7.74 5.74 2.91
N LEU A 123 -8.36 5.10 1.92
CA LEU A 123 -9.70 4.52 2.04
C LEU A 123 -9.67 3.03 1.71
N SER A 124 -10.31 2.21 2.55
CA SER A 124 -10.56 0.81 2.20
C SER A 124 -11.69 0.72 1.17
N GLU A 125 -11.65 -0.32 0.34
CA GLU A 125 -12.69 -0.59 -0.64
C GLU A 125 -14.03 -0.85 0.05
N GLU A 126 -15.10 -0.25 -0.47
CA GLU A 126 -16.45 -0.33 0.11
C GLU A 126 -17.18 -1.61 -0.30
N ASN A 127 -16.64 -2.37 -1.26
CA ASN A 127 -17.23 -3.62 -1.70
C ASN A 127 -17.17 -4.67 -0.57
N PRO A 128 -18.32 -5.22 -0.12
CA PRO A 128 -18.39 -6.22 0.93
C PRO A 128 -17.51 -7.46 0.73
N LYS A 129 -17.19 -7.79 -0.53
CA LYS A 129 -16.34 -8.94 -0.88
C LYS A 129 -14.85 -8.63 -0.84
N GLU A 130 -14.49 -7.35 -0.76
CA GLU A 130 -13.10 -6.84 -0.80
C GLU A 130 -12.76 -6.00 0.43
N ILE A 131 -13.64 -6.00 1.45
CA ILE A 131 -13.39 -5.38 2.75
C ILE A 131 -12.03 -5.88 3.25
N GLY A 132 -11.13 -4.94 3.52
CA GLY A 132 -9.75 -5.23 3.90
C GLY A 132 -8.73 -5.02 2.79
N LYS A 133 -9.14 -4.51 1.62
CA LYS A 133 -8.23 -3.97 0.61
C LYS A 133 -8.28 -2.45 0.56
N ILE A 134 -7.17 -1.84 0.19
CA ILE A 134 -6.99 -0.43 -0.13
C ILE A 134 -6.56 -0.41 -1.59
N VAL A 135 -7.38 0.17 -2.46
CA VAL A 135 -7.12 0.21 -3.91
C VAL A 135 -6.70 1.61 -4.31
N VAL A 136 -5.45 1.73 -4.76
CA VAL A 136 -4.92 2.98 -5.32
C VAL A 136 -4.88 2.87 -6.84
N LYS A 137 -5.67 3.71 -7.51
CA LYS A 137 -5.73 3.76 -8.97
C LYS A 137 -4.76 4.81 -9.50
N ILE A 138 -3.94 4.42 -10.47
CA ILE A 138 -2.95 5.27 -11.12
C ILE A 138 -3.36 5.41 -12.59
N PRO A 139 -3.81 6.59 -13.04
CA PRO A 139 -4.30 6.82 -14.40
C PRO A 139 -3.14 6.94 -15.39
N MET A 140 -2.43 5.83 -15.63
CA MET A 140 -1.21 5.83 -16.45
C MET A 140 -1.49 6.17 -17.92
N SER A 141 -2.65 5.81 -18.46
CA SER A 141 -3.02 6.18 -19.84
C SER A 141 -3.09 7.70 -20.00
N GLU A 142 -3.70 8.38 -19.03
CA GLU A 142 -3.81 9.83 -19.02
C GLU A 142 -2.45 10.48 -18.78
N ILE A 143 -1.66 9.99 -17.81
CA ILE A 143 -0.30 10.50 -17.55
C ILE A 143 0.56 10.42 -18.82
N PHE A 144 0.48 9.32 -19.57
CA PHE A 144 1.26 9.12 -20.79
C PHE A 144 0.75 9.89 -22.01
N SER A 145 -0.48 10.42 -21.96
CA SER A 145 -0.99 11.34 -22.97
C SER A 145 -0.31 12.71 -22.88
N TRP A 146 0.32 13.02 -21.75
CA TRP A 146 1.03 14.27 -21.54
C TRP A 146 2.42 14.25 -22.16
N ASN A 147 2.94 15.44 -22.45
CA ASN A 147 4.34 15.57 -22.82
C ASN A 147 5.23 15.13 -21.65
N PRO A 148 6.29 14.34 -21.91
CA PRO A 148 7.22 13.86 -20.88
C PRO A 148 8.04 15.04 -20.35
N LYS A 149 7.64 15.55 -19.18
CA LYS A 149 8.31 16.61 -18.43
C LYS A 149 7.97 16.52 -16.95
N ASP A 150 8.75 17.21 -16.14
CA ASP A 150 8.43 17.41 -14.73
C ASP A 150 7.15 18.24 -14.61
N GLN A 151 6.15 17.68 -13.92
CA GLN A 151 4.85 18.31 -13.78
C GLN A 151 4.09 17.78 -12.56
N TYR A 152 3.13 18.58 -12.12
CA TYR A 152 2.26 18.27 -10.99
C TYR A 152 0.82 18.49 -11.42
N VAL A 153 -0.02 17.47 -11.23
CA VAL A 153 -1.42 17.46 -11.65
C VAL A 153 -2.28 16.92 -10.52
N ARG A 154 -3.47 17.50 -10.36
CA ARG A 154 -4.47 17.02 -9.41
C ARG A 154 -5.67 16.47 -10.18
N PHE A 155 -6.00 15.23 -9.90
CA PHE A 155 -7.19 14.53 -10.39
C PHE A 155 -8.29 14.65 -9.33
N PHE A 156 -9.49 15.06 -9.73
CA PHE A 156 -10.62 15.21 -8.81
C PHE A 156 -11.51 13.96 -8.81
N ASP A 157 -11.58 13.32 -9.97
CA ASP A 157 -12.29 12.11 -10.37
C ASP A 157 -11.72 10.83 -9.75
N ALA A 158 -10.39 10.69 -9.69
CA ALA A 158 -9.73 9.52 -9.13
C ALA A 158 -9.54 9.62 -7.60
N LYS A 159 -10.60 9.81 -6.82
CA LYS A 159 -10.55 9.96 -5.35
C LYS A 159 -9.54 11.03 -4.89
N ASN A 160 -9.59 12.22 -5.49
CA ASN A 160 -8.73 13.37 -5.13
C ASN A 160 -7.21 13.09 -5.24
N SER A 161 -6.80 12.26 -6.20
CA SER A 161 -5.41 11.88 -6.39
C SER A 161 -4.55 13.04 -6.91
N ARG A 162 -3.31 13.12 -6.44
CA ARG A 162 -2.31 14.10 -6.87
C ARG A 162 -1.14 13.33 -7.48
N VAL A 163 -0.74 13.71 -8.67
CA VAL A 163 0.35 13.07 -9.38
C VAL A 163 1.47 14.07 -9.58
N ARG A 164 2.69 13.65 -9.24
CA ARG A 164 3.92 14.40 -9.49
C ARG A 164 4.85 13.55 -10.33
N VAL A 165 5.24 14.07 -11.49
CA VAL A 165 6.30 13.51 -12.33
C VAL A 165 7.57 14.29 -12.05
N SER A 166 8.70 13.61 -11.86
CA SER A 166 9.98 14.24 -11.53
C SER A 166 11.15 13.48 -12.16
N ASP A 167 12.23 14.21 -12.45
CA ASP A 167 13.42 13.69 -13.13
C ASP A 167 13.09 13.09 -14.50
N MET A 168 12.10 13.68 -15.18
CA MET A 168 11.60 13.21 -16.46
C MET A 168 12.56 13.58 -17.59
N VAL A 169 12.84 12.60 -18.46
CA VAL A 169 13.67 12.79 -19.65
C VAL A 169 12.78 13.06 -20.87
N SER A 170 13.37 13.19 -22.06
CA SER A 170 12.63 13.47 -23.31
C SER A 170 11.59 12.41 -23.74
N GLN A 171 11.54 11.24 -23.09
CA GLN A 171 10.62 10.15 -23.41
C GLN A 171 10.17 9.38 -22.16
N TRP A 172 8.96 8.82 -22.20
CA TRP A 172 8.43 7.96 -21.15
C TRP A 172 9.20 6.62 -21.02
N PRO A 173 9.58 6.17 -19.82
CA PRO A 173 10.03 4.80 -19.59
C PRO A 173 8.95 3.80 -19.99
N MET A 174 9.37 2.70 -20.62
CA MET A 174 8.50 1.56 -20.94
C MET A 174 8.20 0.72 -19.69
N ASP A 175 9.18 0.65 -18.80
CA ASP A 175 9.12 -0.16 -17.58
C ASP A 175 9.09 0.73 -16.36
N TRP A 176 8.19 0.40 -15.43
CA TRP A 176 8.06 1.08 -14.16
C TRP A 176 8.08 0.06 -13.03
N ARG A 177 8.57 0.51 -11.87
CA ARG A 177 8.59 -0.30 -10.65
C ARG A 177 8.03 0.51 -9.50
N LEU A 178 7.13 -0.10 -8.72
CA LEU A 178 6.77 0.44 -7.42
C LEU A 178 7.98 0.38 -6.49
N GLU A 179 8.49 1.54 -6.11
CA GLU A 179 9.69 1.71 -5.28
C GLU A 179 9.33 1.87 -3.81
N GLU A 180 8.29 2.66 -3.52
CA GLU A 180 7.90 3.01 -2.15
C GLU A 180 6.39 3.19 -2.01
N VAL A 181 5.87 2.81 -0.83
CA VAL A 181 4.52 3.12 -0.38
C VAL A 181 4.60 3.76 0.99
N GLN A 182 3.94 4.89 1.17
CA GLN A 182 3.96 5.64 2.41
C GLN A 182 2.54 5.99 2.85
N TYR A 183 2.20 5.63 4.08
CA TYR A 183 0.98 6.07 4.74
C TYR A 183 1.27 7.34 5.52
N LYS A 184 0.48 8.39 5.27
CA LYS A 184 0.61 9.72 5.86
C LYS A 184 -0.65 10.07 6.63
N SER A 185 -0.47 10.78 7.73
CA SER A 185 -1.54 11.36 8.51
C SER A 185 -1.36 12.88 8.50
N SER A 186 -2.45 13.63 8.49
CA SER A 186 -2.41 15.09 8.70
C SER A 186 -2.28 15.46 10.18
N ILE A 187 -2.24 14.47 11.07
CA ILE A 187 -1.96 14.66 12.50
C ILE A 187 -0.44 14.59 12.70
N ASP A 188 0.17 15.72 13.08
CA ASP A 188 1.64 15.87 13.16
C ASP A 188 2.36 14.88 14.08
N LYS A 189 1.66 14.35 15.08
CA LYS A 189 2.26 13.39 16.03
C LYS A 189 2.42 12.00 15.41
N ILE A 190 1.56 11.64 14.47
CA ILE A 190 1.58 10.32 13.84
C ILE A 190 2.68 10.27 12.79
N SER A 191 3.74 9.53 13.09
CA SER A 191 4.84 9.32 12.16
C SER A 191 4.39 8.58 10.89
N PRO A 192 4.85 9.01 9.70
CA PRO A 192 4.58 8.31 8.46
C PRO A 192 5.09 6.88 8.50
N LEU A 193 4.35 5.97 7.90
CA LEU A 193 4.72 4.57 7.78
C LEU A 193 5.12 4.28 6.32
N SER A 194 6.42 4.13 6.09
CA SER A 194 7.01 3.94 4.75
C SER A 194 7.47 2.50 4.52
N PHE A 195 7.29 2.03 3.29
CA PHE A 195 7.66 0.70 2.84
C PHE A 195 8.46 0.79 1.56
N LYS A 196 9.68 0.27 1.54
CA LYS A 196 10.53 0.28 0.34
C LYS A 196 10.52 -1.07 -0.33
N ALA A 197 9.74 -1.19 -1.40
CA ALA A 197 9.67 -2.38 -2.23
C ALA A 197 11.04 -2.80 -2.78
N SER A 198 11.97 -1.86 -2.98
CA SER A 198 13.29 -2.13 -3.58
C SER A 198 14.28 -2.88 -2.69
N GLN A 199 14.02 -3.06 -1.38
CA GLN A 199 15.00 -3.58 -0.42
C GLN A 199 14.92 -5.10 -0.15
N LYS A 200 13.85 -5.79 -0.55
CA LYS A 200 13.63 -7.22 -0.26
C LYS A 200 14.00 -8.16 -1.41
N LYS A 201 15.08 -8.93 -1.29
CA LYS A 201 15.45 -9.97 -2.28
C LYS A 201 14.39 -11.09 -2.33
N GLY A 202 13.78 -11.35 -3.50
CA GLY A 202 12.86 -12.48 -3.69
C GLY A 202 12.08 -12.45 -5.01
N SER A 203 11.44 -13.57 -5.37
CA SER A 203 10.68 -13.75 -6.62
C SER A 203 9.45 -12.85 -6.74
N ARG A 204 8.87 -12.40 -5.62
CA ARG A 204 7.70 -11.50 -5.58
C ARG A 204 8.02 -10.04 -5.98
N LEU A 205 9.28 -9.63 -5.98
CA LEU A 205 9.66 -8.30 -6.52
C LEU A 205 9.28 -8.14 -8.00
N ARG A 206 9.23 -9.25 -8.76
CA ARG A 206 8.79 -9.19 -10.17
C ARG A 206 7.32 -8.78 -10.30
N ALA A 207 6.49 -8.98 -9.28
CA ALA A 207 5.09 -8.56 -9.27
C ALA A 207 4.90 -7.05 -9.06
N LEU A 208 5.96 -6.33 -8.67
CA LEU A 208 5.96 -4.87 -8.47
C LEU A 208 6.57 -4.11 -9.64
N ASN A 209 7.09 -4.83 -10.63
CA ASN A 209 7.50 -4.29 -11.91
C ASN A 209 6.35 -4.43 -12.90
N PHE A 210 6.14 -3.42 -13.72
CA PHE A 210 5.18 -3.49 -14.78
C PHE A 210 5.68 -2.74 -16.01
N GLU A 211 5.52 -3.40 -17.14
CA GLU A 211 5.64 -2.77 -18.45
C GLU A 211 4.30 -2.11 -18.77
N LEU A 212 4.31 -0.80 -19.05
CA LEU A 212 3.18 -0.12 -19.67
C LEU A 212 3.71 0.57 -20.92
N LYS A 213 3.18 0.15 -22.06
CA LYS A 213 3.47 0.83 -23.32
C LYS A 213 2.61 2.10 -23.36
N PRO A 214 3.18 3.29 -23.62
CA PRO A 214 2.39 4.44 -24.02
C PRO A 214 1.51 4.00 -25.20
N SER A 215 0.19 4.11 -25.06
CA SER A 215 -0.74 3.75 -26.13
C SER A 215 -0.54 4.72 -27.29
N GLY A 216 0.35 4.36 -28.22
CA GLY A 216 0.81 5.25 -29.28
C GLY A 216 1.78 4.66 -30.30
N GLN A 217 1.99 3.34 -30.32
CA GLN A 217 2.36 2.64 -31.55
C GLN A 217 1.41 1.48 -31.77
N VAL A 218 0.36 1.80 -32.55
CA VAL A 218 -0.40 0.83 -33.34
C VAL A 218 0.62 0.06 -34.19
N GLN A 219 0.63 -1.27 -34.08
CA GLN A 219 1.10 -2.09 -35.21
C GLN A 219 0.06 -2.01 -36.32
#